data_AF-A0AA38FZM9-F1
#
_entry.id   AF-A0AA38FZM9-F1
#
_cell.length_a   1.000
_cell.length_b   1.000
_cell.length_c   1.000
_cell.angle_alpha   90.00
_cell.angle_beta   90.00
_cell.angle_gamma   90.00
#
_symmetry.space_group_name_H-M   'P 1'
#
loop_
_entity.id
_entity.type
_entity.pdbx_description
1 polymer ?
#
loop_
_entity_poly.entity_id
_entity_poly.type
_entity_poly.pdbx_seq_one_letter_code
_entity_poly.pdbx_strand_id
1 'polypeptide(L)'
;MAAATTSLLKGGVNLGSSQWMNGSNKIESQKAANARRASFSVRASAAYADELVQTAKSVASPGRGILAVDESNATCGKRLASIGLENNETNRQAYRQLLLTTPGLGQYISGAILFEETLYQSTTDGIKFVDAMREANIMPGIKVDKGLVPLPGSNNESWCQGLDGLASRSAEYYKQGARFAKWRTVVSIPNGPSELAVKEAAWGLARYAAISQDNGLVPIVEPEILLDGDHSIDRTLEVAEKVWAEVFFYLAQNNVFFEGILLKPSMVTPGAEHKEKSTPQKVAEYTLKMLKRRVPPAVPGIMFLSGGQSEVEATLNLNAMNQSPNPWHVSFSYARALQNTCLKTWKGLPENVEAAQLALLVRARANSFAQLGKYSAENESDDAKKG
;
A
#
# COMPACT_ATOMS: atom_id res chain seq x y z
N MET A 1 81.55 14.66 -22.89
CA MET A 1 80.45 14.46 -21.93
C MET A 1 80.46 13.00 -21.52
N ALA A 2 80.59 12.76 -20.22
CA ALA A 2 81.01 11.50 -19.62
C ALA A 2 79.91 10.42 -19.59
N ALA A 3 80.37 9.18 -19.69
CA ALA A 3 79.63 7.93 -19.56
C ALA A 3 79.52 7.46 -18.10
N ALA A 4 78.58 6.54 -17.88
CA ALA A 4 78.22 5.90 -16.63
C ALA A 4 79.33 5.05 -15.97
N THR A 5 79.27 4.89 -14.64
CA THR A 5 79.56 3.63 -13.92
C THR A 5 79.04 3.67 -12.49
N THR A 6 78.42 2.56 -12.08
CA THR A 6 77.94 2.15 -10.75
C THR A 6 79.09 1.63 -9.87
N SER A 7 79.06 1.79 -8.53
CA SER A 7 79.61 0.81 -7.54
C SER A 7 79.70 1.29 -6.06
N LEU A 8 79.08 0.49 -5.17
CA LEU A 8 79.49 -0.01 -3.83
C LEU A 8 79.42 0.82 -2.51
N LEU A 9 78.66 0.22 -1.56
CA LEU A 9 78.96 -0.13 -0.12
C LEU A 9 79.30 1.01 0.87
N LYS A 10 79.09 0.96 2.20
CA LYS A 10 78.55 0.04 3.22
C LYS A 10 78.52 0.86 4.52
N GLY A 11 77.59 0.59 5.44
CA GLY A 11 77.69 1.06 6.83
C GLY A 11 76.88 0.16 7.77
N GLY A 12 77.57 -0.77 8.46
CA GLY A 12 77.05 -1.46 9.66
C GLY A 12 77.36 -0.64 10.92
N VAL A 13 77.08 -1.02 12.18
CA VAL A 13 76.72 -2.26 12.88
C VAL A 13 76.19 -1.81 14.26
N ASN A 14 75.18 -2.46 14.87
CA ASN A 14 75.33 -3.12 16.20
C ASN A 14 74.05 -3.82 16.67
N LEU A 15 74.14 -5.15 16.80
CA LEU A 15 73.17 -6.04 17.44
C LEU A 15 73.76 -6.44 18.79
N GLY A 16 73.12 -6.02 19.89
CA GLY A 16 73.50 -6.42 21.24
C GLY A 16 72.28 -6.54 22.15
N SER A 17 72.04 -7.77 22.64
CA SER A 17 71.06 -8.21 23.65
C SER A 17 69.57 -8.12 23.23
N SER A 18 68.70 -9.11 23.45
CA SER A 18 68.59 -10.03 24.56
C SER A 18 67.66 -11.21 24.23
N GLN A 19 68.04 -12.40 24.74
CA GLN A 19 67.24 -13.58 25.14
C GLN A 19 65.85 -13.72 24.52
N TRP A 20 65.58 -14.63 23.58
CA TRP A 20 64.28 -15.36 23.44
C TRP A 20 64.36 -16.51 22.42
N MET A 21 65.55 -17.08 22.12
CA MET A 21 65.68 -18.29 21.31
C MET A 21 66.10 -19.46 22.19
N ASN A 22 65.13 -20.03 22.91
CA ASN A 22 65.08 -21.45 23.27
C ASN A 22 63.73 -21.75 23.89
N GLY A 23 62.88 -22.46 23.14
CA GLY A 23 61.54 -22.83 23.60
C GLY A 23 60.79 -23.61 22.54
N SER A 24 61.16 -24.88 22.41
CA SER A 24 60.34 -25.92 21.78
C SER A 24 58.94 -25.92 22.42
N ASN A 25 57.94 -25.43 21.70
CA ASN A 25 56.55 -25.55 22.13
C ASN A 25 55.74 -26.34 21.11
N LYS A 26 55.22 -27.44 21.64
CA LYS A 26 54.23 -28.35 21.05
C LYS A 26 53.13 -27.56 20.35
N ILE A 27 52.78 -28.00 19.15
CA ILE A 27 51.53 -27.63 18.49
C ILE A 27 50.41 -28.22 19.34
N GLU A 28 49.88 -27.46 20.29
CA GLU A 28 48.58 -27.74 20.87
C GLU A 28 47.55 -27.48 19.78
N SER A 29 46.83 -28.53 19.39
CA SER A 29 45.63 -28.43 18.59
C SER A 29 44.61 -27.59 19.37
N GLN A 30 44.56 -26.28 19.11
CA GLN A 30 43.42 -25.49 19.49
C GLN A 30 42.22 -26.06 18.74
N LYS A 31 41.38 -26.80 19.46
CA LYS A 31 40.03 -27.12 19.00
C LYS A 31 39.42 -25.80 18.58
N ALA A 32 39.15 -25.66 17.28
CA ALA A 32 38.43 -24.52 16.75
C ALA A 32 37.18 -24.36 17.62
N ALA A 33 37.16 -23.29 18.41
CA ALA A 33 35.95 -22.89 19.10
C ALA A 33 34.90 -22.78 17.99
N ASN A 34 33.83 -23.57 18.09
CA ASN A 34 32.65 -23.41 17.26
C ASN A 34 32.19 -21.97 17.46
N ALA A 35 32.64 -21.07 16.58
CA ALA A 35 32.05 -19.77 16.42
C ALA A 35 30.63 -20.09 15.98
N ARG A 36 29.70 -20.11 16.94
CA ARG A 36 28.28 -20.08 16.65
C ARG A 36 28.13 -18.92 15.69
N ARG A 37 27.86 -19.21 14.41
CA ARG A 37 27.32 -18.21 13.49
C ARG A 37 26.10 -17.69 14.23
N ALA A 38 26.18 -16.49 14.77
CA ALA A 38 25.00 -15.84 15.29
C ALA A 38 24.11 -15.62 14.06
N SER A 39 23.13 -16.52 13.87
CA SER A 39 22.10 -16.35 12.86
C SER A 39 21.20 -15.22 13.35
N PHE A 40 21.58 -13.99 13.08
CA PHE A 40 20.71 -12.85 13.32
C PHE A 40 19.75 -12.69 12.14
N SER A 41 18.52 -13.16 12.33
CA SER A 41 17.35 -12.50 11.76
C SER A 41 16.15 -12.72 12.70
N VAL A 42 16.21 -12.14 13.90
CA VAL A 42 14.98 -11.93 14.67
C VAL A 42 14.40 -10.60 14.21
N ARG A 43 13.28 -10.71 13.50
CA ARG A 43 12.40 -9.62 13.10
C ARG A 43 11.17 -9.68 13.99
N ALA A 44 10.58 -8.53 14.31
CA ALA A 44 9.53 -8.40 15.34
C ALA A 44 8.15 -9.02 14.99
N SER A 45 8.07 -9.83 13.92
CA SER A 45 6.87 -10.57 13.56
C SER A 45 6.56 -11.75 14.48
N ALA A 46 7.46 -12.23 15.37
CA ALA A 46 7.16 -13.44 16.15
C ALA A 46 5.86 -13.36 16.98
N ALA A 47 5.52 -12.18 17.52
CA ALA A 47 4.33 -12.01 18.35
C ALA A 47 3.01 -11.93 17.53
N TYR A 48 3.06 -11.36 16.32
CA TYR A 48 1.87 -11.10 15.50
C TYR A 48 1.86 -11.84 14.16
N ALA A 49 2.85 -12.66 13.82
CA ALA A 49 3.01 -13.26 12.48
C ALA A 49 1.75 -14.00 12.04
N ASP A 50 1.23 -14.88 12.89
CA ASP A 50 0.02 -15.65 12.58
C ASP A 50 -1.20 -14.74 12.45
N GLU A 51 -1.36 -13.74 13.34
CA GLU A 51 -2.46 -12.77 13.28
C GLU A 51 -2.39 -11.91 12.01
N LEU A 52 -1.19 -11.49 11.60
CA LEU A 52 -0.96 -10.72 10.37
C LEU A 52 -1.34 -11.54 9.14
N VAL A 53 -0.94 -12.82 9.08
CA VAL A 53 -1.28 -13.72 7.97
C VAL A 53 -2.79 -13.98 7.93
N GLN A 54 -3.42 -14.23 9.07
CA GLN A 54 -4.87 -14.43 9.16
C GLN A 54 -5.64 -13.18 8.75
N THR A 55 -5.21 -12.01 9.22
CA THR A 55 -5.78 -10.71 8.87
C THR A 55 -5.67 -10.46 7.38
N ALA A 56 -4.48 -10.59 6.80
CA ALA A 56 -4.25 -10.33 5.38
C ALA A 56 -5.09 -11.25 4.49
N LYS A 57 -5.19 -12.55 4.84
CA LYS A 57 -6.07 -13.51 4.15
C LYS A 57 -7.56 -13.20 4.31
N SER A 58 -7.98 -12.74 5.50
CA SER A 58 -9.38 -12.38 5.75
C SER A 58 -9.80 -11.14 4.97
N VAL A 59 -8.93 -10.14 4.91
CA VAL A 59 -9.12 -8.94 4.09
C VAL A 59 -9.06 -9.28 2.60
N ALA A 60 -8.18 -10.17 2.17
CA ALA A 60 -8.08 -10.65 0.79
C ALA A 60 -8.91 -11.92 0.53
N SER A 61 -10.19 -11.90 0.94
CA SER A 61 -11.09 -13.06 0.84
C SER A 61 -11.91 -13.10 -0.46
N PRO A 62 -12.23 -14.29 -0.99
CA PRO A 62 -13.01 -14.45 -2.22
C PRO A 62 -14.30 -13.62 -2.25
N GLY A 63 -14.52 -12.92 -3.37
CA GLY A 63 -15.70 -12.08 -3.59
C GLY A 63 -15.74 -10.82 -2.75
N ARG A 64 -14.66 -10.44 -2.04
CA ARG A 64 -14.66 -9.25 -1.18
C ARG A 64 -13.48 -8.33 -1.48
N GLY A 65 -13.65 -7.05 -1.14
CA GLY A 65 -12.60 -6.05 -1.23
C GLY A 65 -12.70 -5.00 -0.12
N ILE A 66 -11.97 -3.90 -0.28
CA ILE A 66 -11.84 -2.86 0.74
C ILE A 66 -12.61 -1.61 0.35
N LEU A 67 -13.40 -1.08 1.27
CA LEU A 67 -14.00 0.25 1.19
C LEU A 67 -13.04 1.29 1.78
N ALA A 68 -12.48 2.18 0.96
CA ALA A 68 -11.55 3.21 1.42
C ALA A 68 -12.33 4.50 1.78
N VAL A 69 -12.56 4.73 3.08
CA VAL A 69 -13.27 5.91 3.64
C VAL A 69 -12.33 6.79 4.47
N ASP A 70 -11.04 6.74 4.14
CA ASP A 70 -9.93 7.39 4.81
C ASP A 70 -9.61 8.79 4.27
N GLU A 71 -10.58 9.43 3.63
CA GLU A 71 -10.43 10.82 3.22
C GLU A 71 -10.16 11.69 4.44
N SER A 72 -9.07 12.46 4.40
CA SER A 72 -8.82 13.51 5.38
C SER A 72 -9.99 14.49 5.42
N ASN A 73 -10.12 15.26 6.50
CA ASN A 73 -11.18 16.27 6.64
C ASN A 73 -11.23 17.23 5.44
N ALA A 74 -10.08 17.63 4.90
CA ALA A 74 -10.00 18.47 3.71
C ALA A 74 -10.51 17.74 2.44
N THR A 75 -10.15 16.47 2.27
CA THR A 75 -10.57 15.67 1.10
C THR A 75 -12.06 15.34 1.17
N CYS A 76 -12.55 14.94 2.35
CA CYS A 76 -13.97 14.70 2.59
C CYS A 76 -14.78 16.00 2.37
N GLY A 77 -14.26 17.15 2.80
CA GLY A 77 -14.90 18.44 2.58
C GLY A 77 -15.14 18.76 1.10
N LYS A 78 -14.16 18.47 0.22
CA LYS A 78 -14.35 18.63 -1.23
C LYS A 78 -15.46 17.73 -1.77
N ARG A 79 -15.61 16.52 -1.23
CA ARG A 79 -16.68 15.59 -1.61
C ARG A 79 -18.05 16.11 -1.14
N LEU A 80 -18.17 16.54 0.12
CA LEU A 80 -19.40 17.13 0.66
C LEU A 80 -19.81 18.40 -0.10
N ALA A 81 -18.86 19.27 -0.42
CA ALA A 81 -19.12 20.48 -1.19
C ALA A 81 -19.70 20.18 -2.59
N SER A 82 -19.34 19.05 -3.22
CA SER A 82 -19.88 18.65 -4.53
C SER A 82 -21.38 18.34 -4.52
N ILE A 83 -21.95 18.10 -3.34
CA ILE A 83 -23.40 17.92 -3.14
C ILE A 83 -24.03 19.07 -2.33
N GLY A 84 -23.31 20.18 -2.17
CA GLY A 84 -23.79 21.38 -1.46
C GLY A 84 -23.75 21.30 0.06
N LEU A 85 -23.02 20.34 0.65
CA LEU A 85 -22.90 20.20 2.10
C LEU A 85 -21.65 20.91 2.65
N GLU A 86 -21.80 21.50 3.83
CA GLU A 86 -20.69 22.09 4.59
C GLU A 86 -19.75 21.00 5.13
N ASN A 87 -18.45 21.31 5.18
CA ASN A 87 -17.44 20.45 5.80
C ASN A 87 -17.36 20.63 7.33
N ASN A 88 -18.35 20.13 8.05
CA ASN A 88 -18.35 20.05 9.51
C ASN A 88 -18.31 18.59 10.00
N GLU A 89 -18.02 18.37 11.29
CA GLU A 89 -17.89 17.03 11.86
C GLU A 89 -19.18 16.21 11.72
N THR A 90 -20.33 16.81 12.01
CA THR A 90 -21.64 16.17 11.90
C THR A 90 -21.90 15.60 10.51
N ASN A 91 -21.61 16.37 9.46
CA ASN A 91 -21.80 15.92 8.07
C ASN A 91 -20.81 14.81 7.69
N ARG A 92 -19.56 14.87 8.18
CA ARG A 92 -18.57 13.81 7.95
C ARG A 92 -18.98 12.52 8.66
N GLN A 93 -19.43 12.62 9.92
CA GLN A 93 -19.95 11.51 10.71
C GLN A 93 -21.17 10.88 10.04
N ALA A 94 -22.16 11.69 9.64
CA ALA A 94 -23.37 11.22 8.97
C ALA A 94 -23.03 10.47 7.67
N TYR A 95 -22.08 10.99 6.89
CA TYR A 95 -21.62 10.33 5.68
C TYR A 95 -20.93 8.99 5.98
N ARG A 96 -20.07 8.91 7.02
CA ARG A 96 -19.43 7.65 7.41
C ARG A 96 -20.41 6.65 8.01
N GLN A 97 -21.40 7.11 8.77
CA GLN A 97 -22.48 6.27 9.28
C GLN A 97 -23.24 5.64 8.11
N LEU A 98 -23.70 6.45 7.16
CA LEU A 98 -24.39 5.96 5.97
C LEU A 98 -23.62 4.83 5.27
N LEU A 99 -22.31 5.00 5.07
CA LEU A 99 -21.47 3.98 4.43
C LEU A 99 -21.27 2.74 5.30
N LEU A 100 -20.84 2.92 6.56
CA LEU A 100 -20.38 1.83 7.43
C LEU A 100 -21.52 1.02 8.06
N THR A 101 -22.74 1.57 8.11
CA THR A 101 -23.93 0.87 8.62
C THR A 101 -24.86 0.36 7.52
N THR A 102 -24.38 0.32 6.26
CA THR A 102 -25.15 -0.23 5.13
C THR A 102 -25.45 -1.72 5.37
N PRO A 103 -26.73 -2.14 5.47
CA PRO A 103 -27.09 -3.53 5.71
C PRO A 103 -26.55 -4.47 4.63
N GLY A 104 -25.93 -5.59 5.03
CA GLY A 104 -25.42 -6.59 4.09
C GLY A 104 -24.12 -6.20 3.36
N LEU A 105 -23.53 -5.03 3.63
CA LEU A 105 -22.28 -4.58 2.99
C LEU A 105 -21.12 -5.57 3.20
N GLY A 106 -21.10 -6.22 4.36
CA GLY A 106 -20.12 -7.26 4.71
C GLY A 106 -20.04 -8.42 3.74
N GLN A 107 -21.08 -8.69 2.95
CA GLN A 107 -21.04 -9.75 1.92
C GLN A 107 -20.00 -9.46 0.82
N TYR A 108 -19.68 -8.19 0.61
CA TYR A 108 -18.84 -7.71 -0.50
C TYR A 108 -17.61 -6.92 -0.04
N ILE A 109 -17.63 -6.39 1.18
CA ILE A 109 -16.53 -5.62 1.76
C ILE A 109 -15.93 -6.40 2.92
N SER A 110 -14.64 -6.72 2.84
CA SER A 110 -13.87 -7.44 3.87
C SER A 110 -13.18 -6.52 4.87
N GLY A 111 -12.88 -5.29 4.48
CA GLY A 111 -12.32 -4.28 5.36
C GLY A 111 -12.68 -2.87 4.92
N ALA A 112 -12.61 -1.92 5.84
CA ALA A 112 -12.69 -0.50 5.50
C ALA A 112 -11.53 0.29 6.10
N ILE A 113 -10.91 1.15 5.29
CA ILE A 113 -9.83 2.03 5.75
C ILE A 113 -10.47 3.30 6.27
N LEU A 114 -10.23 3.62 7.53
CA LEU A 114 -10.76 4.78 8.22
C LEU A 114 -9.73 5.92 8.24
N PHE A 115 -10.23 7.15 8.37
CA PHE A 115 -9.44 8.27 8.86
C PHE A 115 -9.47 8.29 10.39
N GLU A 116 -8.49 8.93 11.03
CA GLU A 116 -8.35 8.93 12.49
C GLU A 116 -9.61 9.47 13.20
N GLU A 117 -10.21 10.55 12.69
CA GLU A 117 -11.49 11.07 13.20
C GLU A 117 -12.57 9.98 13.26
N THR A 118 -12.71 9.19 12.19
CA THR A 118 -13.73 8.13 12.09
C THR A 118 -13.44 6.93 12.98
N LEU A 119 -12.16 6.59 13.22
CA LEU A 119 -11.77 5.47 14.08
C LEU A 119 -12.25 5.66 15.54
N TYR A 120 -12.33 6.91 15.99
CA TYR A 120 -12.78 7.28 17.33
C TYR A 120 -14.23 7.78 17.39
N GLN A 121 -14.90 7.90 16.24
CA GLN A 121 -16.30 8.30 16.17
C GLN A 121 -17.26 7.12 16.42
N SER A 122 -18.50 7.49 16.70
CA SER A 122 -19.65 6.59 16.87
C SER A 122 -20.76 6.98 15.91
N THR A 123 -21.74 6.10 15.73
CA THR A 123 -23.03 6.45 15.14
C THR A 123 -23.75 7.48 16.01
N THR A 124 -24.80 8.10 15.46
CA THR A 124 -25.73 8.96 16.21
C THR A 124 -26.34 8.29 17.43
N ASP A 125 -26.44 6.96 17.41
CA ASP A 125 -27.02 6.16 18.49
C ASP A 125 -25.97 5.66 19.50
N GLY A 126 -24.72 6.14 19.39
CA GLY A 126 -23.64 5.88 20.33
C GLY A 126 -22.86 4.58 20.11
N ILE A 127 -23.09 3.87 19.01
CA ILE A 127 -22.34 2.65 18.66
C ILE A 127 -21.03 3.06 17.99
N LYS A 128 -19.88 2.62 18.49
CA LYS A 128 -18.59 2.91 17.85
C LYS A 128 -18.57 2.36 16.43
N PHE A 129 -18.04 3.11 15.47
CA PHE A 129 -17.98 2.62 14.08
C PHE A 129 -17.21 1.31 13.93
N VAL A 130 -16.13 1.14 14.70
CA VAL A 130 -15.35 -0.12 14.72
C VAL A 130 -16.18 -1.32 15.15
N ASP A 131 -17.17 -1.14 16.03
CA ASP A 131 -18.01 -2.23 16.51
C ASP A 131 -19.12 -2.55 15.50
N ALA A 132 -19.76 -1.52 14.92
CA ALA A 132 -20.70 -1.69 13.81
C ALA A 132 -20.06 -2.41 12.61
N MET A 133 -18.81 -2.07 12.28
CA MET A 133 -18.06 -2.75 11.23
C MET A 133 -17.81 -4.23 11.55
N ARG A 134 -17.39 -4.55 12.78
CA ARG A 134 -17.16 -5.94 13.20
C ARG A 134 -18.43 -6.77 13.16
N GLU A 135 -19.55 -6.22 13.61
CA GLU A 135 -20.86 -6.89 13.51
C GLU A 135 -21.23 -7.18 12.05
N ALA A 136 -20.91 -6.27 11.14
CA ALA A 136 -21.04 -6.46 9.70
C ALA A 136 -19.94 -7.36 9.08
N ASN A 137 -19.06 -7.99 9.88
CA ASN A 137 -17.89 -8.75 9.42
C ASN A 137 -16.89 -7.95 8.57
N ILE A 138 -16.85 -6.62 8.72
CA ILE A 138 -15.93 -5.72 8.03
C ILE A 138 -14.77 -5.40 8.97
N MET A 139 -13.54 -5.68 8.54
CA MET A 139 -12.36 -5.41 9.34
C MET A 139 -12.03 -3.91 9.39
N PRO A 140 -11.79 -3.32 10.57
CA PRO A 140 -11.31 -1.95 10.67
C PRO A 140 -9.84 -1.83 10.26
N GLY A 141 -9.55 -0.88 9.38
CA GLY A 141 -8.21 -0.45 9.04
C GLY A 141 -8.04 1.06 9.19
N ILE A 142 -6.81 1.55 9.20
CA ILE A 142 -6.51 2.96 9.50
C ILE A 142 -5.47 3.53 8.54
N LYS A 143 -5.72 4.74 8.02
CA LYS A 143 -4.69 5.53 7.33
C LYS A 143 -3.74 6.14 8.35
N VAL A 144 -2.44 5.86 8.23
CA VAL A 144 -1.44 6.27 9.24
C VAL A 144 -0.40 7.27 8.72
N ASP A 145 -0.37 7.49 7.41
CA ASP A 145 0.45 8.53 6.80
C ASP A 145 -0.10 9.94 7.06
N LYS A 146 0.81 10.91 7.18
CA LYS A 146 0.51 12.33 7.43
C LYS A 146 0.50 13.18 6.16
N GLY A 147 0.37 12.52 5.00
CA GLY A 147 0.23 13.18 3.71
C GLY A 147 1.55 13.52 3.03
N LEU A 148 1.40 14.05 1.81
CA LEU A 148 2.48 14.40 0.91
C LEU A 148 2.98 15.81 1.15
N VAL A 149 4.28 16.01 1.04
CA VAL A 149 4.93 17.32 1.02
C VAL A 149 5.93 17.39 -0.14
N PRO A 150 6.30 18.58 -0.62
CA PRO A 150 7.31 18.72 -1.66
C PRO A 150 8.61 18.01 -1.29
N LEU A 151 9.21 17.30 -2.25
CA LEU A 151 10.49 16.63 -2.09
C LEU A 151 11.62 17.59 -2.50
N PRO A 152 12.43 18.09 -1.54
CA PRO A 152 13.51 19.02 -1.87
C PRO A 152 14.54 18.37 -2.80
N GLY A 153 15.03 19.12 -3.78
CA GLY A 153 16.01 18.63 -4.75
C GLY A 153 15.43 17.69 -5.83
N SER A 154 14.10 17.58 -5.90
CA SER A 154 13.39 16.86 -6.96
C SER A 154 12.77 17.80 -8.00
N ASN A 155 12.22 17.24 -9.08
CA ASN A 155 11.52 18.00 -10.11
C ASN A 155 10.03 18.14 -9.78
N ASN A 156 9.68 18.98 -8.79
CA ASN A 156 8.30 19.16 -8.33
C ASN A 156 7.62 17.83 -7.94
N GLU A 157 8.39 16.89 -7.39
CA GLU A 157 7.88 15.63 -6.86
C GLU A 157 7.58 15.79 -5.36
N SER A 158 6.96 14.78 -4.77
CA SER A 158 6.57 14.81 -3.35
C SER A 158 7.00 13.53 -2.64
N TRP A 159 7.16 13.62 -1.34
CA TRP A 159 7.35 12.47 -0.46
C TRP A 159 6.31 12.47 0.65
N CYS A 160 6.11 11.32 1.29
CA CYS A 160 5.08 11.14 2.31
C CYS A 160 5.67 11.15 3.71
N GLN A 161 5.04 11.91 4.61
CA GLN A 161 5.45 12.03 6.01
C GLN A 161 4.64 11.13 6.95
N GLY A 162 5.12 10.97 8.18
CA GLY A 162 4.35 10.34 9.26
C GLY A 162 5.07 9.26 10.06
N LEU A 163 6.35 8.98 9.79
CA LEU A 163 7.09 7.93 10.49
C LEU A 163 7.35 8.28 11.96
N ASP A 164 7.51 9.57 12.28
CA ASP A 164 7.70 10.03 13.64
C ASP A 164 6.48 9.66 14.51
N GLY A 165 6.74 8.92 15.58
CA GLY A 165 5.73 8.41 16.50
C GLY A 165 4.81 7.32 15.91
N LEU A 166 5.09 6.78 14.72
CA LEU A 166 4.23 5.81 14.05
C LEU A 166 4.02 4.53 14.88
N ALA A 167 5.05 4.04 15.58
CA ALA A 167 4.94 2.85 16.42
C ALA A 167 3.87 3.04 17.52
N SER A 168 3.98 4.12 18.29
CA SER A 168 3.02 4.45 19.35
C SER A 168 1.60 4.64 18.81
N ARG A 169 1.45 5.33 17.66
CA ARG A 169 0.14 5.48 17.02
C ARG A 169 -0.42 4.14 16.55
N SER A 170 0.40 3.28 15.94
CA SER A 170 -0.01 1.96 15.46
C SER A 170 -0.49 1.06 16.61
N ALA A 171 0.25 1.06 17.73
CA ALA A 171 -0.17 0.34 18.93
C ALA A 171 -1.52 0.85 19.47
N GLU A 172 -1.75 2.16 19.46
CA GLU A 172 -3.02 2.74 19.92
C GLU A 172 -4.18 2.41 18.97
N TYR A 173 -3.97 2.49 17.66
CA TYR A 173 -4.98 2.09 16.68
C TYR A 173 -5.31 0.61 16.77
N TYR A 174 -4.32 -0.25 17.04
CA TYR A 174 -4.56 -1.68 17.27
C TYR A 174 -5.48 -1.92 18.48
N LYS A 175 -5.26 -1.21 19.60
CA LYS A 175 -6.14 -1.26 20.79
C LYS A 175 -7.56 -0.77 20.47
N GLN A 176 -7.66 0.30 19.69
CA GLN A 176 -8.94 0.86 19.27
C GLN A 176 -9.70 -0.06 18.29
N GLY A 177 -9.01 -1.01 17.66
CA GLY A 177 -9.62 -2.11 16.93
C GLY A 177 -9.19 -2.27 15.48
N ALA A 178 -8.29 -1.41 14.99
CA ALA A 178 -7.69 -1.58 13.69
C ALA A 178 -6.86 -2.87 13.62
N ARG A 179 -6.86 -3.53 12.46
CA ARG A 179 -6.04 -4.72 12.18
C ARG A 179 -5.17 -4.59 10.95
N PHE A 180 -5.40 -3.57 10.15
CA PHE A 180 -4.53 -3.22 9.05
C PHE A 180 -4.36 -1.71 8.96
N ALA A 181 -3.27 -1.28 8.34
CA ALA A 181 -2.94 0.12 8.14
C ALA A 181 -2.82 0.41 6.64
N LYS A 182 -2.87 1.68 6.28
CA LYS A 182 -2.61 2.16 4.93
C LYS A 182 -1.63 3.33 4.94
N TRP A 183 -0.66 3.28 4.05
CA TRP A 183 0.26 4.40 3.80
C TRP A 183 0.36 4.67 2.31
N ARG A 184 -0.06 5.88 1.91
CA ARG A 184 0.02 6.32 0.52
C ARG A 184 1.27 7.15 0.28
N THR A 185 2.07 6.77 -0.71
CA THR A 185 3.04 7.67 -1.35
C THR A 185 2.70 7.82 -2.83
N VAL A 186 3.30 8.79 -3.51
CA VAL A 186 3.06 9.00 -4.95
C VAL A 186 4.34 9.08 -5.74
N VAL A 187 4.24 8.70 -7.00
CA VAL A 187 5.30 8.80 -8.00
C VAL A 187 4.67 9.39 -9.26
N SER A 188 5.28 10.44 -9.82
CA SER A 188 4.75 11.18 -10.98
C SER A 188 5.48 10.79 -12.26
N ILE A 189 4.74 10.56 -13.36
CA ILE A 189 5.30 10.30 -14.70
C ILE A 189 5.59 11.62 -15.45
N PRO A 190 4.70 12.63 -15.47
CA PRO A 190 4.97 13.86 -16.23
C PRO A 190 6.23 14.59 -15.79
N ASN A 191 6.51 14.55 -14.48
CA ASN A 191 7.64 15.25 -13.89
C ASN A 191 8.84 14.32 -13.58
N GLY A 192 8.75 13.03 -13.96
CA GLY A 192 9.77 12.03 -13.67
C GLY A 192 9.31 10.59 -13.94
N PRO A 193 9.56 9.63 -13.04
CA PRO A 193 10.04 9.87 -11.70
C PRO A 193 11.57 9.92 -11.62
N SER A 194 12.08 10.84 -10.82
CA SER A 194 13.51 10.85 -10.49
C SER A 194 13.87 9.61 -9.66
N GLU A 195 15.13 9.21 -9.69
CA GLU A 195 15.62 8.12 -8.83
C GLU A 195 15.43 8.44 -7.35
N LEU A 196 15.56 9.72 -6.97
CA LEU A 196 15.32 10.20 -5.62
C LEU A 196 13.87 9.95 -5.18
N ALA A 197 12.88 10.30 -6.01
CA ALA A 197 11.47 10.12 -5.67
C ALA A 197 11.08 8.64 -5.59
N VAL A 198 11.58 7.80 -6.51
CA VAL A 198 11.34 6.35 -6.46
C VAL A 198 11.94 5.75 -5.18
N LYS A 199 13.19 6.09 -4.87
CA LYS A 199 13.87 5.62 -3.66
C LYS A 199 13.17 6.07 -2.40
N GLU A 200 12.80 7.35 -2.29
CA GLU A 200 12.13 7.88 -1.10
C GLU A 200 10.76 7.24 -0.89
N ALA A 201 9.98 7.07 -1.97
CA ALA A 201 8.71 6.35 -1.93
C ALA A 201 8.89 4.91 -1.41
N ALA A 202 9.84 4.16 -1.97
CA ALA A 202 10.11 2.78 -1.57
C ALA A 202 10.66 2.67 -0.14
N TRP A 203 11.60 3.53 0.25
CA TRP A 203 12.21 3.55 1.57
C TRP A 203 11.21 3.92 2.68
N GLY A 204 10.37 4.94 2.43
CA GLY A 204 9.31 5.35 3.35
C GLY A 204 8.30 4.22 3.59
N LEU A 205 7.83 3.58 2.51
CA LEU A 205 6.91 2.45 2.58
C LEU A 205 7.51 1.25 3.33
N ALA A 206 8.78 0.95 3.14
CA ALA A 206 9.42 -0.17 3.81
C ALA A 206 9.57 0.03 5.32
N ARG A 207 9.92 1.24 5.76
CA ARG A 207 9.96 1.61 7.19
C ARG A 207 8.57 1.58 7.81
N TYR A 208 7.58 2.14 7.12
CA TYR A 208 6.17 2.07 7.52
C TYR A 208 5.72 0.61 7.72
N ALA A 209 5.94 -0.24 6.72
CA ALA A 209 5.47 -1.62 6.75
C ALA A 209 6.08 -2.41 7.90
N ALA A 210 7.39 -2.25 8.15
CA ALA A 210 8.06 -2.87 9.29
C ALA A 210 7.43 -2.41 10.63
N ILE A 211 7.28 -1.10 10.82
CA ILE A 211 6.70 -0.54 12.06
C ILE A 211 5.25 -1.03 12.27
N SER A 212 4.43 -1.09 11.20
CA SER A 212 3.06 -1.60 11.30
C SER A 212 3.01 -3.07 11.73
N GLN A 213 3.86 -3.93 11.14
CA GLN A 213 3.92 -5.35 11.51
C GLN A 213 4.34 -5.55 12.97
N ASP A 214 5.32 -4.77 13.44
CA ASP A 214 5.79 -4.81 14.83
C ASP A 214 4.71 -4.38 15.85
N ASN A 215 3.64 -3.74 15.37
CA ASN A 215 2.51 -3.27 16.18
C ASN A 215 1.18 -3.95 15.81
N GLY A 216 1.24 -5.13 15.16
CA GLY A 216 0.06 -5.97 14.92
C GLY A 216 -0.87 -5.49 13.80
N LEU A 217 -0.42 -4.57 12.95
CA LEU A 217 -1.20 -4.07 11.81
C LEU A 217 -0.63 -4.60 10.49
N VAL A 218 -1.45 -5.25 9.67
CA VAL A 218 -1.10 -5.59 8.28
C VAL A 218 -0.91 -4.29 7.48
N PRO A 219 0.27 -4.00 6.93
CA PRO A 219 0.47 -2.80 6.13
C PRO A 219 -0.06 -2.99 4.70
N ILE A 220 -0.91 -2.06 4.27
CA ILE A 220 -1.23 -1.84 2.86
C ILE A 220 -0.18 -0.89 2.29
N VAL A 221 0.66 -1.41 1.40
CA VAL A 221 1.74 -0.71 0.72
C VAL A 221 1.22 -0.07 -0.57
N GLU A 222 1.09 1.26 -0.59
CA GLU A 222 0.49 2.03 -1.70
C GLU A 222 1.49 3.02 -2.34
N PRO A 223 2.35 2.55 -3.28
CA PRO A 223 3.12 3.42 -4.17
C PRO A 223 2.25 3.81 -5.38
N GLU A 224 1.41 4.83 -5.23
CA GLU A 224 0.53 5.26 -6.31
C GLU A 224 1.33 5.95 -7.42
N ILE A 225 1.34 5.35 -8.60
CA ILE A 225 1.84 6.01 -9.81
C ILE A 225 0.68 6.84 -10.34
N LEU A 226 0.89 8.16 -10.38
CA LEU A 226 -0.15 9.12 -10.75
C LEU A 226 -0.58 8.95 -12.20
N LEU A 227 -1.88 9.14 -12.43
CA LEU A 227 -2.51 9.05 -13.74
C LEU A 227 -2.22 10.27 -14.62
N ASP A 228 -1.83 11.40 -14.02
CA ASP A 228 -1.69 12.69 -14.70
C ASP A 228 -0.74 12.67 -15.91
N GLY A 229 -1.08 13.44 -16.94
CA GLY A 229 -0.29 13.65 -18.17
C GLY A 229 -0.61 12.77 -19.37
N ASP A 230 0.10 13.02 -20.47
CA ASP A 230 -0.04 12.36 -21.78
C ASP A 230 1.08 11.33 -21.98
N HIS A 231 0.92 10.15 -21.37
CA HIS A 231 1.87 9.05 -21.49
C HIS A 231 1.16 7.75 -21.89
N SER A 232 1.82 6.94 -22.71
CA SER A 232 1.27 5.66 -23.15
C SER A 232 1.24 4.63 -22.03
N ILE A 233 0.42 3.59 -22.19
CA ILE A 233 0.37 2.46 -21.25
C ILE A 233 1.73 1.72 -21.14
N ASP A 234 2.55 1.71 -22.20
CA ASP A 234 3.90 1.16 -22.16
C ASP A 234 4.82 1.96 -21.24
N ARG A 235 4.72 3.29 -21.28
CA ARG A 235 5.48 4.15 -20.36
C ARG A 235 5.04 3.93 -18.91
N THR A 236 3.74 3.77 -18.67
CA THR A 236 3.22 3.42 -17.33
C THR A 236 3.78 2.08 -16.85
N LEU A 237 3.84 1.07 -17.73
CA LEU A 237 4.40 -0.25 -17.41
C LEU A 237 5.88 -0.14 -17.03
N GLU A 238 6.68 0.59 -17.81
CA GLU A 238 8.11 0.80 -17.54
C GLU A 238 8.34 1.42 -16.16
N VAL A 239 7.62 2.50 -15.87
CA VAL A 239 7.72 3.19 -14.57
C VAL A 239 7.24 2.29 -13.44
N ALA A 240 6.12 1.58 -13.62
CA ALA A 240 5.60 0.66 -12.61
C ALA A 240 6.57 -0.46 -12.29
N GLU A 241 7.24 -1.02 -13.30
CA GLU A 241 8.26 -2.02 -13.09
C GLU A 241 9.45 -1.51 -12.28
N LYS A 242 9.92 -0.29 -12.56
CA LYS A 242 11.00 0.35 -11.79
C LYS A 242 10.61 0.60 -10.34
N VAL A 243 9.43 1.18 -10.11
CA VAL A 243 8.93 1.49 -8.77
C VAL A 243 8.74 0.23 -7.93
N TRP A 244 8.06 -0.78 -8.48
CA TRP A 244 7.80 -2.01 -7.73
C TRP A 244 9.06 -2.84 -7.46
N ALA A 245 10.06 -2.79 -8.34
CA ALA A 245 11.37 -3.39 -8.07
C ALA A 245 12.04 -2.77 -6.82
N GLU A 246 12.09 -1.44 -6.74
CA GLU A 246 12.67 -0.71 -5.60
C GLU A 246 11.86 -0.91 -4.32
N VAL A 247 10.52 -0.92 -4.41
CA VAL A 247 9.64 -1.19 -3.27
C VAL A 247 9.96 -2.55 -2.67
N PHE A 248 9.99 -3.63 -3.47
CA PHE A 248 10.30 -4.95 -2.94
C PHE A 248 11.74 -5.10 -2.46
N PHE A 249 12.70 -4.44 -3.12
CA PHE A 249 14.08 -4.37 -2.64
C PHE A 249 14.13 -3.79 -1.23
N TYR A 250 13.53 -2.62 -0.99
CA TYR A 250 13.57 -1.98 0.32
C TYR A 250 12.68 -2.64 1.37
N LEU A 251 11.55 -3.23 0.99
CA LEU A 251 10.76 -4.09 1.89
C LEU A 251 11.64 -5.25 2.40
N ALA A 252 12.39 -5.92 1.51
CA ALA A 252 13.32 -6.98 1.89
C ALA A 252 14.50 -6.47 2.73
N GLN A 253 15.09 -5.31 2.40
CA GLN A 253 16.19 -4.72 3.19
C GLN A 253 15.77 -4.34 4.61
N ASN A 254 14.51 -3.93 4.78
CA ASN A 254 14.01 -3.72 6.13
C ASN A 254 13.80 -5.08 6.82
N ASN A 255 13.58 -6.17 6.06
CA ASN A 255 13.17 -7.56 6.40
C ASN A 255 11.63 -7.83 6.48
N VAL A 256 10.79 -7.11 5.70
CA VAL A 256 9.31 -7.17 5.76
C VAL A 256 8.78 -8.58 5.49
N PHE A 257 7.83 -9.02 6.31
CA PHE A 257 7.22 -10.35 6.19
C PHE A 257 6.09 -10.30 5.16
N PHE A 258 6.31 -10.83 3.96
CA PHE A 258 5.43 -10.60 2.80
C PHE A 258 4.08 -11.31 2.91
N GLU A 259 3.99 -12.40 3.66
CA GLU A 259 2.75 -13.11 3.92
C GLU A 259 1.78 -12.29 4.80
N GLY A 260 2.30 -11.29 5.50
CA GLY A 260 1.57 -10.36 6.35
C GLY A 260 1.49 -8.94 5.82
N ILE A 261 1.51 -8.73 4.49
CA ILE A 261 1.25 -7.43 3.84
C ILE A 261 0.10 -7.52 2.84
N LEU A 262 -0.40 -6.37 2.42
CA LEU A 262 -1.24 -6.23 1.22
C LEU A 262 -0.66 -5.13 0.33
N LEU A 263 -0.87 -5.21 -0.97
CA LEU A 263 -0.44 -4.16 -1.90
C LEU A 263 -1.65 -3.36 -2.38
N LYS A 264 -1.47 -2.05 -2.59
CA LYS A 264 -2.46 -1.19 -3.24
C LYS A 264 -1.80 -0.43 -4.39
N PRO A 265 -1.54 -1.11 -5.52
CA PRO A 265 -1.03 -0.49 -6.74
C PRO A 265 -2.12 0.31 -7.47
N SER A 266 -1.69 1.26 -8.30
CA SER A 266 -2.48 1.70 -9.45
C SER A 266 -2.51 0.62 -10.54
N MET A 267 -3.61 0.57 -11.30
CA MET A 267 -3.64 -0.24 -12.53
C MET A 267 -2.73 0.40 -13.59
N VAL A 268 -2.11 -0.44 -14.44
CA VAL A 268 -1.29 0.05 -15.56
C VAL A 268 -2.23 0.52 -16.66
N THR A 269 -2.37 1.83 -16.76
CA THR A 269 -3.29 2.53 -17.69
C THR A 269 -2.51 3.63 -18.44
N PRO A 270 -2.96 4.06 -19.62
CA PRO A 270 -2.43 5.28 -20.22
C PRO A 270 -2.81 6.50 -19.35
N GLY A 271 -2.03 7.56 -19.47
CA GLY A 271 -2.26 8.79 -18.71
C GLY A 271 -3.64 9.42 -18.99
N ALA A 272 -4.12 10.25 -18.06
CA ALA A 272 -5.45 10.85 -18.12
C ALA A 272 -5.66 11.64 -19.43
N GLU A 273 -4.63 12.35 -19.88
CA GLU A 273 -4.62 13.22 -21.06
C GLU A 273 -4.26 12.46 -22.34
N HIS A 274 -3.90 11.17 -22.23
CA HIS A 274 -3.56 10.36 -23.40
C HIS A 274 -4.79 10.14 -24.28
N LYS A 275 -4.63 10.40 -25.58
CA LYS A 275 -5.71 10.39 -26.56
C LYS A 275 -6.40 9.04 -26.68
N GLU A 276 -5.64 7.96 -26.62
CA GLU A 276 -6.15 6.61 -26.77
C GLU A 276 -6.44 5.98 -25.41
N LYS A 277 -7.71 5.66 -25.16
CA LYS A 277 -8.10 4.86 -23.99
C LYS A 277 -7.78 3.39 -24.25
N SER A 278 -7.33 2.69 -23.22
CA SER A 278 -7.08 1.26 -23.28
C SER A 278 -8.33 0.45 -22.95
N THR A 279 -8.52 -0.67 -23.63
CA THR A 279 -9.60 -1.61 -23.29
C THR A 279 -9.31 -2.30 -21.96
N PRO A 280 -10.34 -2.81 -21.25
CA PRO A 280 -10.12 -3.55 -20.01
C PRO A 280 -9.17 -4.74 -20.14
N GLN A 281 -9.24 -5.45 -21.27
CA GLN A 281 -8.34 -6.57 -21.55
C GLN A 281 -6.88 -6.10 -21.67
N LYS A 282 -6.64 -4.94 -22.29
CA LYS A 282 -5.29 -4.40 -22.42
C LYS A 282 -4.73 -3.92 -21.08
N VAL A 283 -5.55 -3.22 -20.29
CA VAL A 283 -5.20 -2.81 -18.92
C VAL A 283 -4.88 -4.03 -18.06
N ALA A 284 -5.69 -5.09 -18.14
CA ALA A 284 -5.45 -6.34 -17.42
C ALA A 284 -4.15 -7.03 -17.85
N GLU A 285 -3.91 -7.16 -19.16
CA GLU A 285 -2.66 -7.73 -19.70
C GLU A 285 -1.42 -7.04 -19.10
N TYR A 286 -1.39 -5.70 -19.16
CA TYR A 286 -0.25 -4.90 -18.73
C TYR A 286 -0.08 -4.92 -17.21
N THR A 287 -1.19 -4.82 -16.49
CA THR A 287 -1.17 -4.82 -15.03
C THR A 287 -0.70 -6.18 -14.50
N LEU A 288 -1.25 -7.29 -15.01
CA LEU A 288 -0.82 -8.63 -14.60
C LEU A 288 0.61 -8.94 -15.03
N LYS A 289 1.06 -8.42 -16.18
CA LYS A 289 2.47 -8.53 -16.61
C LYS A 289 3.41 -7.83 -15.63
N MET A 290 3.08 -6.62 -15.17
CA MET A 290 3.84 -5.92 -14.13
C MET A 290 3.90 -6.73 -12.84
N LEU A 291 2.75 -7.21 -12.35
CA LEU A 291 2.69 -8.00 -11.11
C LEU A 291 3.55 -9.27 -11.21
N LYS A 292 3.42 -10.04 -12.30
CA LYS A 292 4.21 -11.25 -12.56
C LYS A 292 5.71 -11.02 -12.62
N ARG A 293 6.15 -9.82 -12.99
CA ARG A 293 7.57 -9.48 -13.07
C ARG A 293 8.16 -8.98 -11.76
N ARG A 294 7.35 -8.42 -10.85
CA ARG A 294 7.84 -7.65 -9.70
C ARG A 294 7.32 -8.09 -8.34
N VAL A 295 6.19 -8.77 -8.28
CA VAL A 295 5.54 -9.13 -7.02
C VAL A 295 5.82 -10.60 -6.68
N PRO A 296 6.35 -10.93 -5.50
CA PRO A 296 6.48 -12.31 -5.05
C PRO A 296 5.11 -12.96 -4.76
N PRO A 297 4.93 -14.27 -5.04
CA PRO A 297 3.67 -14.99 -4.74
C PRO A 297 3.38 -15.14 -3.24
N ALA A 298 4.33 -14.81 -2.36
CA ALA A 298 4.13 -14.81 -0.91
C ALA A 298 3.12 -13.73 -0.45
N VAL A 299 2.92 -12.68 -1.25
CA VAL A 299 1.92 -11.64 -0.94
C VAL A 299 0.51 -12.25 -1.02
N PRO A 300 -0.36 -12.08 -0.03
CA PRO A 300 -1.69 -12.68 -0.06
C PRO A 300 -2.66 -11.97 -1.01
N GLY A 301 -2.59 -10.64 -1.12
CA GLY A 301 -3.59 -9.86 -1.88
C GLY A 301 -3.08 -8.55 -2.50
N ILE A 302 -3.65 -8.25 -3.67
CA ILE A 302 -3.44 -7.03 -4.46
C ILE A 302 -4.78 -6.28 -4.50
N MET A 303 -4.87 -5.19 -3.75
CA MET A 303 -6.10 -4.44 -3.51
C MET A 303 -6.04 -3.11 -4.28
N PHE A 304 -6.35 -3.14 -5.57
CA PHE A 304 -6.13 -2.00 -6.47
C PHE A 304 -6.82 -0.73 -5.98
N LEU A 305 -6.14 0.42 -6.12
CA LEU A 305 -6.81 1.72 -6.07
C LEU A 305 -7.54 1.97 -7.40
N SER A 306 -8.65 2.69 -7.36
CA SER A 306 -9.38 3.06 -8.60
C SER A 306 -8.74 4.26 -9.31
N GLY A 307 -7.98 5.09 -8.58
CA GLY A 307 -7.38 6.31 -9.14
C GLY A 307 -8.45 7.25 -9.67
N GLY A 308 -8.25 7.76 -10.89
CA GLY A 308 -9.20 8.61 -11.62
C GLY A 308 -10.23 7.89 -12.49
N GLN A 309 -10.34 6.57 -12.40
CA GLN A 309 -11.30 5.78 -13.19
C GLN A 309 -12.74 6.00 -12.69
N SER A 310 -13.70 5.90 -13.62
CA SER A 310 -15.12 5.79 -13.28
C SER A 310 -15.44 4.52 -12.49
N GLU A 311 -16.64 4.47 -11.89
CA GLU A 311 -17.10 3.28 -11.15
C GLU A 311 -17.15 2.04 -12.06
N VAL A 312 -17.61 2.20 -13.30
CA VAL A 312 -17.71 1.11 -14.28
C VAL A 312 -16.34 0.71 -14.84
N GLU A 313 -15.47 1.66 -15.20
CA GLU A 313 -14.13 1.34 -15.71
C GLU A 313 -13.30 0.56 -14.68
N ALA A 314 -13.31 0.99 -13.41
CA ALA A 314 -12.61 0.29 -12.34
C ALA A 314 -13.12 -1.15 -12.19
N THR A 315 -14.44 -1.35 -12.26
CA THR A 315 -15.09 -2.67 -12.17
C THR A 315 -14.71 -3.56 -13.37
N LEU A 316 -14.77 -3.02 -14.59
CA LEU A 316 -14.44 -3.76 -15.82
C LEU A 316 -12.97 -4.17 -15.87
N ASN A 317 -12.06 -3.28 -15.48
CA ASN A 317 -10.63 -3.56 -15.44
C ASN A 317 -10.30 -4.63 -14.41
N LEU A 318 -10.90 -4.54 -13.21
CA LEU A 318 -10.76 -5.58 -12.19
C LEU A 318 -11.30 -6.93 -12.68
N ASN A 319 -12.46 -6.93 -13.35
CA ASN A 319 -13.05 -8.14 -13.90
C ASN A 319 -12.13 -8.81 -14.92
N ALA A 320 -11.59 -8.04 -15.87
CA ALA A 320 -10.66 -8.54 -16.88
C ALA A 320 -9.40 -9.15 -16.26
N MET A 321 -8.87 -8.60 -15.16
CA MET A 321 -7.72 -9.19 -14.45
C MET A 321 -8.03 -10.54 -13.80
N ASN A 322 -9.27 -10.75 -13.36
CA ASN A 322 -9.70 -11.98 -12.68
C ASN A 322 -10.27 -13.05 -13.63
N GLN A 323 -10.33 -12.78 -14.93
CA GLN A 323 -10.67 -13.78 -15.96
C GLN A 323 -9.51 -14.75 -16.28
N SER A 324 -8.36 -14.56 -15.62
CA SER A 324 -7.22 -15.48 -15.69
C SER A 324 -6.72 -15.84 -14.29
N PRO A 325 -6.12 -17.04 -14.09
CA PRO A 325 -5.56 -17.42 -12.80
C PRO A 325 -4.45 -16.47 -12.34
N ASN A 326 -4.51 -16.08 -11.07
CA ASN A 326 -3.50 -15.26 -10.41
C ASN A 326 -2.95 -16.00 -9.18
N PRO A 327 -1.64 -15.89 -8.89
CA PRO A 327 -1.08 -16.44 -7.65
C PRO A 327 -1.44 -15.61 -6.41
N TRP A 328 -1.92 -14.38 -6.61
CA TRP A 328 -2.42 -13.49 -5.57
C TRP A 328 -3.94 -13.37 -5.63
N HIS A 329 -4.55 -12.99 -4.52
CA HIS A 329 -5.92 -12.51 -4.52
C HIS A 329 -6.00 -11.10 -5.12
N VAL A 330 -6.47 -10.98 -6.36
CA VAL A 330 -6.60 -9.69 -7.07
C VAL A 330 -7.99 -9.11 -6.81
N SER A 331 -8.04 -8.01 -6.07
CA SER A 331 -9.27 -7.36 -5.61
C SER A 331 -9.14 -5.83 -5.60
N PHE A 332 -10.01 -5.13 -4.87
CA PHE A 332 -10.16 -3.68 -4.88
C PHE A 332 -9.96 -3.06 -3.50
N SER A 333 -9.47 -1.83 -3.48
CA SER A 333 -9.49 -0.91 -2.35
C SER A 333 -9.92 0.46 -2.85
N TYR A 334 -11.23 0.63 -3.00
CA TYR A 334 -11.83 1.75 -3.73
C TYR A 334 -12.45 2.79 -2.81
N ALA A 335 -12.22 4.06 -3.15
CA ALA A 335 -12.90 5.21 -2.56
C ALA A 335 -13.98 5.70 -3.52
N ARG A 336 -13.62 6.58 -4.46
CA ARG A 336 -14.54 7.14 -5.48
C ARG A 336 -15.35 6.08 -6.22
N ALA A 337 -14.70 5.00 -6.67
CA ALA A 337 -15.35 3.94 -7.45
C ALA A 337 -16.42 3.13 -6.70
N LEU A 338 -16.53 3.27 -5.36
CA LEU A 338 -17.62 2.69 -4.56
C LEU A 338 -18.61 3.73 -4.05
N GLN A 339 -18.21 4.99 -3.97
CA GLN A 339 -18.90 6.00 -3.17
C GLN A 339 -19.54 7.12 -3.99
N ASN A 340 -19.14 7.32 -5.25
CA ASN A 340 -19.57 8.50 -6.02
C ASN A 340 -21.09 8.50 -6.25
N THR A 341 -21.66 7.40 -6.72
CA THR A 341 -23.12 7.31 -6.90
C THR A 341 -23.85 7.37 -5.55
N CYS A 342 -23.33 6.70 -4.53
CA CYS A 342 -23.88 6.74 -3.17
C CYS A 342 -23.99 8.19 -2.63
N LEU A 343 -22.91 8.96 -2.72
CA LEU A 343 -22.85 10.36 -2.27
C LEU A 343 -23.83 11.25 -3.04
N LYS A 344 -23.90 11.11 -4.37
CA LYS A 344 -24.81 11.87 -5.24
C LYS A 344 -26.29 11.53 -4.97
N THR A 345 -26.58 10.29 -4.63
CA THR A 345 -27.94 9.84 -4.25
C THR A 345 -28.32 10.39 -2.88
N TRP A 346 -27.39 10.38 -1.92
CA TRP A 346 -27.65 10.84 -0.56
C TRP A 346 -27.99 12.33 -0.49
N LYS A 347 -27.17 13.18 -1.15
CA LYS A 347 -27.32 14.66 -1.11
C LYS A 347 -27.34 15.28 0.29
N GLY A 348 -26.90 14.55 1.32
CA GLY A 348 -26.95 15.00 2.71
C GLY A 348 -28.33 14.90 3.38
N LEU A 349 -29.30 14.28 2.72
CA LEU A 349 -30.69 14.26 3.17
C LEU A 349 -31.02 12.94 3.89
N PRO A 350 -31.57 12.96 5.13
CA PRO A 350 -31.92 11.74 5.87
C PRO A 350 -32.86 10.80 5.12
N GLU A 351 -33.83 11.34 4.38
CA GLU A 351 -34.79 10.59 3.58
C GLU A 351 -34.15 9.79 2.43
N ASN A 352 -32.92 10.12 2.02
CA ASN A 352 -32.20 9.45 0.94
C ASN A 352 -31.22 8.39 1.43
N VAL A 353 -31.10 8.15 2.75
CA VAL A 353 -30.11 7.22 3.31
C VAL A 353 -30.28 5.82 2.71
N GLU A 354 -31.51 5.28 2.71
CA GLU A 354 -31.77 3.93 2.19
C GLU A 354 -31.41 3.80 0.71
N ALA A 355 -31.80 4.77 -0.12
CA ALA A 355 -31.49 4.79 -1.55
C ALA A 355 -29.97 4.89 -1.81
N ALA A 356 -29.25 5.68 -1.01
CA ALA A 356 -27.80 5.81 -1.10
C ALA A 356 -27.07 4.55 -0.65
N GLN A 357 -27.53 3.89 0.41
CA GLN A 357 -27.01 2.61 0.87
C GLN A 357 -27.22 1.50 -0.17
N LEU A 358 -28.39 1.48 -0.83
CA LEU A 358 -28.65 0.58 -1.94
C LEU A 358 -27.68 0.83 -3.11
N ALA A 359 -27.41 2.09 -3.45
CA ALA A 359 -26.44 2.44 -4.49
C ALA A 359 -25.03 1.95 -4.15
N LEU A 360 -24.60 2.08 -2.89
CA LEU A 360 -23.33 1.52 -2.42
C LEU A 360 -23.30 -0.01 -2.56
N LEU A 361 -24.36 -0.71 -2.16
CA LEU A 361 -24.46 -2.17 -2.29
C LEU A 361 -24.38 -2.63 -3.74
N VAL A 362 -25.03 -1.92 -4.67
CA VAL A 362 -24.96 -2.23 -6.10
C VAL A 362 -23.51 -2.17 -6.58
N ARG A 363 -22.75 -1.13 -6.21
CA ARG A 363 -21.32 -1.01 -6.56
C ARG A 363 -20.44 -2.03 -5.84
N ALA A 364 -20.68 -2.29 -4.56
CA ALA A 364 -19.94 -3.30 -3.81
C ALA A 364 -20.15 -4.70 -4.40
N ARG A 365 -21.39 -5.04 -4.77
CA ARG A 365 -21.73 -6.28 -5.47
C ARG A 365 -21.06 -6.34 -6.85
N ALA A 366 -21.14 -5.29 -7.66
CA ALA A 366 -20.48 -5.26 -8.97
C ALA A 366 -18.98 -5.60 -8.87
N ASN A 367 -18.28 -4.96 -7.92
CA ASN A 367 -16.86 -5.21 -7.67
C ASN A 367 -16.56 -6.59 -7.07
N SER A 368 -17.48 -7.13 -6.26
CA SER A 368 -17.43 -8.53 -5.79
C SER A 368 -17.47 -9.52 -6.96
N PHE A 369 -18.40 -9.34 -7.90
CA PHE A 369 -18.47 -10.18 -9.11
C PHE A 369 -17.24 -9.98 -10.02
N ALA A 370 -16.70 -8.77 -10.09
CA ALA A 370 -15.48 -8.48 -10.84
C ALA A 370 -14.26 -9.17 -10.21
N GLN A 371 -14.15 -9.21 -8.88
CA GLN A 371 -13.13 -9.99 -8.18
C GLN A 371 -13.21 -11.47 -8.56
N LEU A 372 -14.42 -12.00 -8.76
CA LEU A 372 -14.64 -13.38 -9.19
C LEU A 372 -14.49 -13.61 -10.70
N GLY A 373 -14.20 -12.56 -11.49
CA GLY A 373 -14.12 -12.63 -12.96
C GLY A 373 -15.46 -12.89 -13.66
N LYS A 374 -16.58 -12.58 -12.98
CA LYS A 374 -17.96 -12.94 -13.38
C LYS A 374 -18.87 -11.72 -13.58
N TYR A 375 -18.31 -10.53 -13.65
CA TYR A 375 -19.09 -9.31 -13.83
C TYR A 375 -19.45 -9.06 -15.30
N SER A 376 -20.68 -8.58 -15.54
CA SER A 376 -21.19 -8.11 -16.83
C SER A 376 -21.77 -6.71 -16.67
N ALA A 377 -21.51 -5.83 -17.66
CA ALA A 377 -21.93 -4.43 -17.64
C ALA A 377 -23.29 -4.16 -18.34
N GLU A 378 -24.04 -5.21 -18.72
CA GLU A 378 -25.27 -5.10 -19.53
C GLU A 378 -26.37 -4.23 -18.89
N ASN A 379 -26.34 -3.99 -17.58
CA ASN A 379 -27.36 -3.23 -16.85
C ASN A 379 -26.82 -1.97 -16.14
N GLU A 380 -25.69 -1.42 -16.60
CA GLU A 380 -25.05 -0.26 -15.95
C GLU A 380 -25.65 1.10 -16.38
N SER A 381 -25.92 1.95 -15.39
CA SER A 381 -26.42 3.31 -15.62
C SER A 381 -25.36 4.22 -16.25
N ASP A 382 -25.80 5.24 -16.98
CA ASP A 382 -24.88 6.17 -17.65
C ASP A 382 -24.08 7.05 -16.68
N ASP A 383 -24.61 7.31 -15.49
CA ASP A 383 -23.88 8.08 -14.47
C ASP A 383 -22.73 7.28 -13.85
N ALA A 384 -22.85 5.96 -13.74
CA ALA A 384 -21.78 5.10 -13.25
C ALA A 384 -20.60 4.99 -14.25
N LYS A 385 -20.84 5.31 -15.52
CA LYS A 385 -19.83 5.33 -16.59
C LYS A 385 -19.01 6.63 -16.62
N LYS A 386 -19.39 7.66 -15.84
CA LYS A 386 -18.68 8.95 -15.78
C LYS A 386 -17.62 8.93 -14.66
N GLY A 387 -16.39 9.33 -15.00
CA GLY A 387 -15.21 9.39 -14.11
C GLY A 387 -15.19 10.57 -13.14
#